data_AF-A0A2K9E2Z0-F1
#
_entry.id   AF-A0A2K9E2Z0-F1
#
_cell.length_a   1.000
_cell.length_b   1.000
_cell.length_c   1.000
_cell.angle_alpha   90.00
_cell.angle_beta   90.00
_cell.angle_gamma   90.00
#
_symmetry.space_group_name_H-M   'P 1'
#
loop_
_entity.id
_entity.type
_entity.pdbx_description
1 polymer ?
#
loop_
_entity_poly.entity_id
_entity_poly.type
_entity_poly.pdbx_seq_one_letter_code
_entity_poly.pdbx_strand_id
1 'polypeptide(L)'
;MEVGDKVYLYSGDAREIKELKFEHLDSPIKVYNFEVEDWHTYFVSEHDVFVHNSCGGKGKALSPSEASEKITSAERTGSGLKSDVYHRSASYLSEGQLSQGTTFSITGGDGVDRTLLQVSGELNGKTGIFEYIIGSDGIVTHQIFKPGGIINGVPN
;
A
#
# COMPACT_ATOMS: atom_id res chain seq x y z
N MET A 1 17.44 -6.26 -4.67
CA MET A 1 17.35 -7.65 -4.19
C MET A 1 18.75 -8.19 -4.14
N GLU A 2 19.20 -8.56 -2.95
CA GLU A 2 20.55 -9.00 -2.64
C GLU A 2 20.50 -10.33 -1.88
N VAL A 3 21.62 -11.06 -1.84
CA VAL A 3 21.73 -12.26 -1.00
C VAL A 3 21.51 -11.86 0.46
N GLY A 4 20.63 -12.57 1.16
CA GLY A 4 20.20 -12.23 2.52
C GLY A 4 18.84 -11.53 2.62
N ASP A 5 18.29 -11.01 1.52
CA ASP A 5 16.92 -10.48 1.50
C ASP A 5 15.90 -11.62 1.71
N LYS A 6 14.71 -11.26 2.23
CA LYS A 6 13.61 -12.21 2.47
C LYS A 6 12.53 -12.11 1.40
N VAL A 7 12.08 -13.26 0.90
CA VAL A 7 10.89 -13.41 0.06
C VAL A 7 9.80 -14.16 0.82
N TYR A 8 8.54 -13.84 0.53
CA TYR A 8 7.41 -14.49 1.18
C TYR A 8 6.82 -15.58 0.28
N LEU A 9 6.46 -16.70 0.89
CA LEU A 9 5.82 -17.82 0.23
C LEU A 9 4.30 -17.76 0.40
N TYR A 10 3.56 -18.54 -0.38
CA TYR A 10 2.11 -18.71 -0.21
C TYR A 10 1.71 -19.13 1.21
N SER A 11 2.55 -19.93 1.89
CA SER A 11 2.32 -20.32 3.28
C SER A 11 2.38 -19.15 4.28
N GLY A 12 2.82 -17.96 3.86
CA GLY A 12 3.12 -16.81 4.71
C GLY A 12 4.53 -16.86 5.31
N ASP A 13 5.28 -17.94 5.07
CA ASP A 13 6.65 -18.07 5.55
C ASP A 13 7.60 -17.16 4.77
N ALA A 14 8.61 -16.63 5.46
CA ALA A 14 9.71 -15.91 4.83
C ALA A 14 10.88 -16.87 4.54
N ARG A 15 11.43 -16.82 3.32
CA ARG A 15 12.68 -17.48 2.93
C ARG A 15 13.74 -16.48 2.55
N GLU A 16 14.97 -16.77 2.94
CA GLU A 16 16.15 -15.97 2.62
C GLU A 16 16.71 -16.34 1.23
N ILE A 17 17.14 -15.33 0.48
CA ILE A 17 17.84 -15.51 -0.79
C ILE A 17 19.27 -15.97 -0.50
N LYS A 18 19.59 -17.19 -0.89
CA LYS A 18 20.92 -17.78 -0.67
C LYS A 18 21.92 -17.45 -1.77
N GLU A 19 21.44 -17.22 -2.98
CA GLU A 19 22.28 -17.02 -4.16
C GLU A 19 21.56 -16.15 -5.19
N LEU A 20 22.31 -15.25 -5.82
CA LEU A 20 21.87 -14.49 -6.99
C LEU A 20 22.86 -14.73 -8.11
N LYS A 21 22.35 -15.25 -9.24
CA LYS A 21 23.13 -15.52 -10.43
C LYS A 21 22.62 -14.69 -11.58
N PHE A 22 23.51 -13.90 -12.19
CA PHE A 22 23.22 -13.13 -13.39
C PHE A 22 23.82 -13.87 -14.58
N GLU A 23 22.98 -14.26 -15.53
CA GLU A 23 23.41 -14.92 -16.76
C GLU A 23 23.16 -13.99 -17.95
N HIS A 24 24.18 -13.81 -18.78
CA HIS A 24 24.05 -13.14 -20.07
C HIS A 24 23.86 -14.21 -21.15
N LEU A 25 22.83 -14.06 -21.98
CA LEU A 25 22.54 -14.99 -23.06
C LEU A 25 22.87 -14.33 -24.40
N ASP A 26 23.68 -15.00 -25.22
CA ASP A 26 24.08 -14.51 -26.56
C ASP A 26 22.91 -14.46 -27.56
N SER A 27 21.76 -15.06 -27.21
CA SER A 27 20.55 -15.05 -28.03
C SER A 27 19.31 -14.71 -27.18
N PRO A 28 18.35 -13.94 -27.73
CA PRO A 28 17.12 -13.62 -27.02
C PRO A 28 16.29 -14.87 -26.70
N ILE A 29 15.81 -14.96 -25.46
CA ILE A 29 14.85 -15.98 -25.03
C ILE A 29 13.45 -15.39 -24.95
N LYS A 30 12.44 -16.19 -25.34
CA LYS A 30 11.05 -15.81 -25.17
C LYS A 30 10.64 -16.01 -23.72
N VAL A 31 10.27 -14.93 -23.05
CA VAL A 31 9.71 -14.94 -21.69
C VAL A 31 8.20 -14.65 -21.74
N TYR A 32 7.46 -15.14 -20.74
CA TYR A 32 6.02 -14.95 -20.63
C TYR A 32 5.70 -14.23 -19.32
N ASN A 33 4.78 -13.27 -19.38
CA ASN A 33 4.17 -12.61 -18.24
C ASN A 33 2.65 -12.69 -18.44
N PHE A 34 1.87 -12.91 -17.38
CA PHE A 34 0.41 -12.88 -17.42
C PHE A 34 -0.12 -11.88 -16.40
N GLU A 35 -1.12 -11.11 -16.78
CA GLU A 35 -1.76 -10.12 -15.91
C GLU A 35 -2.85 -10.80 -15.08
N VAL A 36 -2.82 -10.55 -13.77
CA VAL A 36 -3.87 -10.98 -12.84
C VAL A 36 -4.70 -9.74 -12.50
N GLU A 37 -6.02 -9.83 -12.67
CA GLU A 37 -6.94 -8.76 -12.31
C GLU A 37 -6.96 -8.53 -10.78
N ASP A 38 -7.24 -7.29 -10.39
CA ASP A 38 -7.40 -6.78 -9.01
C ASP A 38 -6.15 -6.74 -8.12
N TRP A 39 -5.52 -7.88 -7.82
CA TRP A 39 -4.46 -7.94 -6.80
C TRP A 39 -3.06 -7.71 -7.37
N HIS A 40 -2.93 -7.81 -8.70
CA HIS A 40 -1.68 -7.61 -9.45
C HIS A 40 -0.47 -8.34 -8.84
N THR A 41 -0.72 -9.46 -8.17
CA THR A 41 0.24 -10.28 -7.46
C THR A 41 -0.05 -11.74 -7.76
N TYR A 42 1.00 -12.54 -7.88
CA TYR A 42 0.90 -13.96 -8.15
C TYR A 42 2.06 -14.70 -7.51
N PHE A 43 1.90 -16.01 -7.36
CA PHE A 43 2.96 -16.89 -6.89
C PHE A 43 3.62 -17.57 -8.08
N VAL A 44 4.95 -17.62 -8.08
CA VAL A 44 5.74 -18.25 -9.14
C VAL A 44 6.64 -19.36 -8.60
N SER A 45 6.99 -20.29 -9.49
CA SER A 45 7.80 -21.48 -9.23
C SER A 45 7.12 -22.54 -8.35
N GLU A 46 7.75 -23.71 -8.22
CA GLU A 46 7.33 -24.77 -7.29
C GLU A 46 7.38 -24.36 -5.81
N HIS A 47 8.04 -23.25 -5.51
CA HIS A 47 8.20 -22.75 -4.15
C HIS A 47 7.17 -21.68 -3.79
N ASP A 48 6.25 -21.34 -4.71
CA ASP A 48 5.18 -20.35 -4.51
C ASP A 48 5.72 -19.02 -3.97
N VAL A 49 6.66 -18.41 -4.69
CA VAL A 49 7.27 -17.12 -4.31
C VAL A 49 6.35 -15.98 -4.70
N PHE A 50 6.06 -15.09 -3.77
CA PHE A 50 5.21 -13.92 -3.98
C PHE A 50 5.88 -12.88 -4.89
N VAL A 51 5.29 -12.59 -6.04
CA VAL A 51 5.77 -11.60 -7.01
C VAL A 51 4.68 -10.62 -7.41
N HIS A 52 5.08 -9.40 -7.80
CA HIS A 52 4.19 -8.38 -8.32
C HIS A 52 4.19 -8.38 -9.84
N ASN A 53 3.02 -8.23 -10.48
CA ASN A 53 2.94 -7.82 -11.87
C ASN A 53 2.96 -6.28 -11.94
N SER A 54 3.74 -5.72 -12.87
CA SER A 54 3.81 -4.28 -13.06
C SER A 54 2.55 -3.77 -13.74
N CYS A 55 1.75 -2.94 -13.07
CA CYS A 55 0.62 -2.28 -13.72
C CYS A 55 1.06 -1.13 -14.61
N GLY A 56 0.73 -1.21 -15.89
CA GLY A 56 0.85 -0.10 -16.82
C GLY A 56 -0.13 1.03 -16.50
N GLY A 57 0.39 2.23 -16.23
CA GLY A 57 -0.21 3.50 -16.70
C GLY A 57 -1.55 3.99 -16.13
N LYS A 58 -1.95 3.61 -14.90
CA LYS A 58 -2.89 4.43 -14.10
C LYS A 58 -2.14 5.07 -12.95
N GLY A 59 -2.52 6.30 -12.56
CA GLY A 59 -1.78 7.12 -11.58
C GLY A 59 -1.28 6.28 -10.43
N LYS A 60 0.03 6.01 -10.41
CA LYS A 60 0.65 5.06 -9.49
C LYS A 60 0.37 5.57 -8.07
N ALA A 61 -0.39 4.81 -7.30
CA ALA A 61 -0.54 5.10 -5.88
C ALA A 61 0.85 5.24 -5.25
N LEU A 62 1.00 6.18 -4.34
CA LEU A 62 2.22 6.29 -3.56
C LEU A 62 2.49 4.94 -2.89
N SER A 63 3.75 4.54 -2.77
CA SER A 63 4.09 3.43 -1.90
C SER A 63 3.72 3.78 -0.44
N PRO A 64 3.53 2.78 0.45
CA PRO A 64 3.26 3.05 1.86
C PRO A 64 4.30 3.97 2.52
N SER A 65 5.58 3.84 2.15
CA SER A 65 6.66 4.72 2.64
C SER A 65 6.51 6.16 2.15
N GLU A 66 6.24 6.37 0.87
CA GLU A 66 6.02 7.71 0.32
C GLU A 66 4.75 8.36 0.90
N ALA A 67 3.71 7.55 1.13
CA ALA A 67 2.48 8.01 1.77
C ALA A 67 2.72 8.40 3.22
N SER A 68 3.49 7.62 3.99
CA SER A 68 3.79 7.92 5.40
C SER A 68 4.59 9.19 5.56
N GLU A 69 5.62 9.41 4.74
CA GLU A 69 6.43 10.64 4.76
C GLU A 69 5.57 11.88 4.45
N LYS A 70 4.65 11.76 3.50
CA LYS A 70 3.73 12.86 3.13
C LYS A 70 2.72 13.12 4.23
N ILE A 71 2.03 12.10 4.76
CA ILE A 71 0.95 12.29 5.73
C ILE A 71 1.42 12.99 7.00
N THR A 72 2.61 12.68 7.50
CA THR A 72 3.13 13.26 8.75
C THR A 72 3.34 14.77 8.67
N SER A 73 3.62 15.29 7.47
CA SER A 73 3.85 16.71 7.21
C SER A 73 2.73 17.40 6.42
N ALA A 74 1.74 16.65 5.95
CA ALA A 74 0.71 17.14 5.05
C ALA A 74 -0.24 18.14 5.74
N GLU A 75 -0.59 19.18 4.97
CA GLU A 75 -1.76 19.99 5.26
C GLU A 75 -3.04 19.14 5.13
N ARG A 76 -4.02 19.41 6.00
CA ARG A 76 -5.33 18.75 5.96
C ARG A 76 -6.37 19.72 5.43
N THR A 77 -7.29 19.21 4.63
CA THR A 77 -8.45 19.97 4.14
C THR A 77 -9.73 19.13 4.20
N GLY A 78 -10.87 19.77 3.97
CA GLY A 78 -12.16 19.09 3.87
C GLY A 78 -12.49 18.22 5.10
N SER A 79 -12.76 16.94 4.86
CA SER A 79 -13.09 16.01 5.95
C SER A 79 -11.90 15.72 6.86
N GLY A 80 -10.67 15.94 6.41
CA GLY A 80 -9.46 15.78 7.21
C GLY A 80 -9.36 16.75 8.41
N LEU A 81 -10.15 17.82 8.43
CA LEU A 81 -10.16 18.84 9.49
C LEU A 81 -11.20 18.58 10.59
N LYS A 82 -12.03 17.54 10.46
CA LYS A 82 -13.07 17.23 11.45
C LYS A 82 -12.43 16.91 12.81
N SER A 83 -13.01 17.47 13.86
CA SER A 83 -12.44 17.42 15.21
C SER A 83 -12.93 16.27 16.08
N ASP A 84 -13.86 15.45 15.58
CA ASP A 84 -14.33 14.29 16.35
C ASP A 84 -13.19 13.29 16.56
N VAL A 85 -13.37 12.44 17.58
CA VAL A 85 -12.34 11.52 18.07
C VAL A 85 -11.80 10.63 16.95
N TYR A 86 -12.65 10.18 16.03
CA TYR A 86 -12.26 9.25 14.97
C TYR A 86 -11.47 9.93 13.84
N HIS A 87 -11.80 11.17 13.48
CA HIS A 87 -11.00 11.91 12.49
C HIS A 87 -9.71 12.44 13.10
N ARG A 88 -9.78 12.96 14.35
CA ARG A 88 -8.60 13.52 15.01
C ARG A 88 -7.58 12.45 15.38
N SER A 89 -7.99 11.23 15.75
CA SER A 89 -7.08 10.13 16.10
C SER A 89 -6.08 9.80 14.99
N ALA A 90 -6.51 9.89 13.72
CA ALA A 90 -5.65 9.68 12.56
C ALA A 90 -4.48 10.69 12.48
N SER A 91 -4.53 11.79 13.21
CA SER A 91 -3.43 12.77 13.25
C SER A 91 -2.22 12.33 14.08
N TYR A 92 -2.35 11.27 14.86
CA TYR A 92 -1.36 10.88 15.87
C TYR A 92 -0.59 9.61 15.50
N LEU A 93 -0.86 8.98 14.35
CA LEU A 93 -0.06 7.85 13.89
C LEU A 93 1.35 8.33 13.55
N SER A 94 2.34 7.57 14.00
CA SER A 94 3.73 7.79 13.60
C SER A 94 3.97 7.34 12.16
N GLU A 95 5.01 7.87 11.52
CA GLU A 95 5.44 7.46 10.19
C GLU A 95 5.62 5.94 10.08
N GLY A 96 6.28 5.33 11.07
CA GLY A 96 6.50 3.89 11.12
C GLY A 96 5.21 3.06 11.24
N GLN A 97 4.14 3.62 11.80
CA GLN A 97 2.82 2.96 11.79
C GLN A 97 2.15 3.12 10.43
N LEU A 98 2.22 4.30 9.84
CA LEU A 98 1.64 4.59 8.52
C LEU A 98 2.27 3.75 7.41
N SER A 99 3.59 3.55 7.46
CA SER A 99 4.34 2.79 6.45
C SER A 99 4.04 1.29 6.45
N GLN A 100 3.41 0.77 7.52
CA GLN A 100 2.90 -0.61 7.59
C GLN A 100 1.54 -0.78 6.91
N GLY A 101 0.92 0.30 6.45
CA GLY A 101 -0.36 0.26 5.75
C GLY A 101 -0.28 -0.26 4.31
N THR A 102 -1.44 -0.34 3.67
CA THR A 102 -1.58 -0.67 2.25
C THR A 102 -2.13 0.53 1.50
N THR A 103 -1.52 0.84 0.35
CA THR A 103 -1.97 1.93 -0.52
C THR A 103 -2.74 1.42 -1.72
N PHE A 104 -3.73 2.19 -2.15
CA PHE A 104 -4.58 1.90 -3.30
C PHE A 104 -4.73 3.15 -4.16
N SER A 105 -4.79 2.96 -5.48
CA SER A 105 -5.20 4.03 -6.39
C SER A 105 -6.73 4.08 -6.39
N ILE A 106 -7.30 5.24 -6.07
CA ILE A 106 -8.74 5.48 -6.12
C ILE A 106 -9.04 6.68 -7.01
N THR A 107 -10.20 6.68 -7.67
CA THR A 107 -10.71 7.84 -8.39
C THR A 107 -11.84 8.46 -7.58
N GLY A 108 -11.72 9.74 -7.22
CA GLY A 108 -12.77 10.45 -6.49
C GLY A 108 -14.02 10.67 -7.34
N GLY A 109 -15.12 11.08 -6.72
CA GLY A 109 -16.36 11.42 -7.45
C GLY A 109 -16.21 12.61 -8.41
N ASP A 110 -15.12 13.36 -8.30
CA ASP A 110 -14.70 14.43 -9.19
C ASP A 110 -13.81 13.96 -10.36
N GLY A 111 -13.57 12.65 -10.49
CA GLY A 111 -12.74 12.07 -11.54
C GLY A 111 -11.23 12.20 -11.31
N VAL A 112 -10.80 12.69 -10.15
CA VAL A 112 -9.39 12.89 -9.82
C VAL A 112 -8.83 11.66 -9.11
N ASP A 113 -7.74 11.11 -9.65
CA ASP A 113 -7.01 10.00 -9.04
C ASP A 113 -6.26 10.46 -7.78
N ARG A 114 -6.36 9.63 -6.74
CA ARG A 114 -5.78 9.88 -5.41
C ARG A 114 -5.19 8.60 -4.84
N THR A 115 -4.34 8.76 -3.83
CA THR A 115 -3.86 7.61 -3.05
C THR A 115 -4.72 7.45 -1.80
N LEU A 116 -5.27 6.25 -1.62
CA LEU A 116 -5.86 5.80 -0.38
C LEU A 116 -4.80 5.03 0.41
N LEU A 117 -4.55 5.39 1.67
CA LEU A 117 -3.77 4.58 2.62
C LEU A 117 -4.72 4.02 3.68
N GLN A 118 -4.69 2.70 3.89
CA GLN A 118 -5.38 2.04 4.99
C GLN A 118 -4.37 1.33 5.90
N VAL A 119 -4.45 1.57 7.21
CA VAL A 119 -3.53 1.07 8.22
C VAL A 119 -4.33 0.41 9.34
N SER A 120 -4.06 -0.86 9.64
CA SER A 120 -4.68 -1.52 10.79
C SER A 120 -4.24 -0.85 12.10
N GLY A 121 -5.16 -0.70 13.05
CA GLY A 121 -4.83 -0.13 14.35
C GLY A 121 -5.95 -0.27 15.37
N GLU A 122 -5.76 0.40 16.50
CA GLU A 122 -6.70 0.40 17.61
C GLU A 122 -6.91 1.82 18.12
N LEU A 123 -8.14 2.13 18.52
CA LEU A 123 -8.49 3.36 19.21
C LEU A 123 -9.45 3.05 20.35
N ASN A 124 -9.05 3.40 21.57
CA ASN A 124 -9.86 3.23 22.79
C ASN A 124 -10.39 1.79 22.98
N GLY A 125 -9.54 0.77 22.78
CA GLY A 125 -9.91 -0.64 22.93
C GLY A 125 -10.72 -1.22 21.77
N LYS A 126 -10.92 -0.46 20.67
CA LYS A 126 -11.60 -0.94 19.46
C LYS A 126 -10.57 -1.11 18.35
N THR A 127 -10.48 -2.32 17.81
CA THR A 127 -9.70 -2.58 16.60
C THR A 127 -10.40 -2.03 15.37
N GLY A 128 -9.64 -1.67 14.34
CA GLY A 128 -10.16 -1.13 13.10
C GLY A 128 -9.04 -0.68 12.16
N ILE A 129 -9.36 0.25 11.28
CA ILE A 129 -8.39 0.86 10.36
C ILE A 129 -8.34 2.37 10.53
N PHE A 130 -7.16 2.93 10.36
CA PHE A 130 -6.96 4.33 10.02
C PHE A 130 -6.90 4.45 8.50
N GLU A 131 -7.57 5.47 7.97
CA GLU A 131 -7.68 5.72 6.55
C GLU A 131 -7.25 7.14 6.23
N TYR A 132 -6.57 7.33 5.10
CA TYR A 132 -6.14 8.63 4.58
C TYR A 132 -6.35 8.69 3.07
N ILE A 133 -6.85 9.83 2.56
CA ILE A 133 -6.92 10.10 1.13
C ILE A 133 -6.00 11.28 0.81
N ILE A 134 -4.97 11.00 0.03
CA ILE A 134 -3.92 11.94 -0.35
C ILE A 134 -4.14 12.37 -1.81
N GLY A 135 -4.26 13.68 -2.03
CA GLY A 135 -4.32 14.26 -3.36
C GLY A 135 -2.95 14.21 -4.06
N SER A 136 -2.94 14.44 -5.39
CA SER A 136 -1.69 14.56 -6.16
C SER A 136 -0.80 15.73 -5.71
N ASP A 137 -1.39 16.72 -5.04
CA ASP A 137 -0.74 17.85 -4.38
C ASP A 137 -0.08 17.48 -3.04
N GLY A 138 -0.29 16.26 -2.54
CA GLY A 138 0.19 15.80 -1.24
C GLY A 138 -0.69 16.22 -0.06
N ILE A 139 -1.84 16.87 -0.31
CA ILE A 139 -2.77 17.31 0.73
C ILE A 139 -3.65 16.13 1.17
N VAL A 140 -3.85 15.99 2.49
CA VAL A 140 -4.77 15.00 3.06
C VAL A 140 -6.19 15.58 3.04
N THR A 141 -7.02 15.06 2.15
CA THR A 141 -8.41 15.52 1.94
C THR A 141 -9.41 14.80 2.85
N HIS A 142 -9.05 13.61 3.30
CA HIS A 142 -9.84 12.79 4.22
C HIS A 142 -8.91 12.02 5.14
N GLN A 143 -9.29 11.91 6.40
CA GLN A 143 -8.69 10.97 7.33
C GLN A 143 -9.73 10.49 8.35
N ILE A 144 -9.70 9.21 8.73
CA ILE A 144 -10.63 8.67 9.73
C ILE A 144 -10.11 7.39 10.36
N PHE A 145 -10.45 7.14 11.62
CA PHE A 145 -10.44 5.79 12.19
C PHE A 145 -11.83 5.16 12.05
N LYS A 146 -11.92 4.00 11.40
CA LYS A 146 -13.13 3.19 11.30
C LYS A 146 -13.05 1.97 12.22
N PRO A 147 -13.79 1.96 13.35
CA PRO A 147 -13.89 0.78 14.20
C PRO A 147 -14.44 -0.44 13.42
N GLY A 148 -13.80 -1.59 13.57
CA GLY A 148 -14.16 -2.81 12.84
C GLY A 148 -13.94 -2.74 11.34
N GLY A 149 -13.29 -1.68 10.83
CA GLY A 149 -12.90 -1.59 9.43
C GLY A 149 -11.85 -2.63 9.07
N ILE A 150 -11.80 -2.97 7.79
CA ILE A 150 -10.83 -3.89 7.20
C ILE A 150 -10.14 -3.20 6.02
N ILE A 151 -8.88 -3.55 5.78
CA ILE A 151 -8.15 -3.06 4.61
C ILE A 151 -8.77 -3.72 3.37
N ASN A 152 -9.35 -2.91 2.48
CA ASN A 152 -10.08 -3.39 1.31
C ASN A 152 -9.99 -2.47 0.09
N GLY A 153 -9.25 -1.35 0.18
CA GLY A 153 -9.13 -0.38 -0.91
C GLY A 153 -10.38 0.46 -1.18
N VAL A 154 -11.41 0.36 -0.33
CA VAL A 154 -12.64 1.15 -0.46
C VAL A 154 -12.68 2.23 0.62
N PRO A 155 -12.71 3.52 0.24
CA PRO A 155 -12.81 4.64 1.18
C PRO A 155 -14.10 4.66 1.99
N ASN A 156 -14.09 5.34 3.15
CA ASN A 156 -15.18 5.36 4.13
C ASN A 156 -15.80 6.72 4.44
#